data_AF-A0A832WTR3-F1
#
_entry.id   AF-A0A832WTR3-F1
#
_cell.length_a   1.000
_cell.length_b   1.000
_cell.length_c   1.000
_cell.angle_alpha   90.00
_cell.angle_beta   90.00
_cell.angle_gamma   90.00
#
_symmetry.space_group_name_H-M   'P 1'
#
loop_
_entity.id
_entity.type
_entity.pdbx_description
1 polymer ?
#
loop_
_entity_poly.entity_id
_entity_poly.type
_entity_poly.pdbx_seq_one_letter_code
_entity_poly.pdbx_strand_id
1 'polypeptide(L)'
;MKAFTVLILASIIVSIPVIVSPMLAYGEPLVGVKEGDWIEYDVSVTGTGTPPPTHDVRWFRMEILQVQGAAFSVDLTSRYANGTIGSAIWKFNFTEGNLGGWMIIPSNLGPGDTFYDFSMHNQKPVNVTIQRQEQKTVLGASRSVTFGNDSLRHKEWDKATGVFVASLEVIKNVTNREGWYIEDLTVNTQAIATNMWSYEYVSGANQTLFLGLVAAMMVPAVLVLSSAIFVARTKSKASLGLSYSAQRKIAVLTIITVVLVEIGVITMFPFHRVGLSFAEINLVIQTFWTGLVLASMWFRVKGNYFAHEITMLVVMSGSLLAFSAVLLMDPLSGGSMEVFSSTPLRLVMNSLHAIFSIPALGLGVWLVALWRPGSTSFVAKSRRIAQLTAIFWVLSYGVGVLDFMILHTTFFG
;
A
#
# COMPACT_ATOMS: atom_id res chain seq x y z
N MET A 1 22.48 30.41 0.85
CA MET A 1 21.54 30.17 -0.27
C MET A 1 21.94 28.98 -1.12
N LYS A 2 23.18 28.88 -1.65
CA LYS A 2 23.60 27.79 -2.55
C LYS A 2 23.32 26.36 -2.04
N ALA A 3 23.65 26.04 -0.78
CA ALA A 3 23.41 24.69 -0.23
C ALA A 3 21.92 24.32 -0.06
N PHE A 4 21.05 25.30 0.22
CA PHE A 4 19.61 25.05 0.41
C PHE A 4 18.90 24.83 -0.93
N THR A 5 19.31 25.57 -1.97
CA THR A 5 18.84 25.35 -3.34
C THR A 5 19.25 23.96 -3.85
N VAL A 6 20.48 23.51 -3.55
CA VAL A 6 20.94 22.15 -3.89
C VAL A 6 20.11 21.08 -3.18
N LEU A 7 19.73 21.29 -1.92
CA LEU A 7 18.93 20.33 -1.15
C LEU A 7 17.48 20.23 -1.67
N ILE A 8 16.85 21.35 -2.04
CA ILE A 8 15.53 21.37 -2.67
C ILE A 8 15.59 20.69 -4.05
N LEU A 9 16.61 21.00 -4.84
CA LEU A 9 16.78 20.38 -6.15
C LEU A 9 17.01 18.87 -6.03
N ALA A 10 17.83 18.43 -5.06
CA ALA A 10 18.03 17.02 -4.77
C ALA A 10 16.74 16.33 -4.31
N SER A 11 15.93 16.99 -3.45
CA SER A 11 14.63 16.46 -3.04
C SER A 11 13.68 16.30 -4.23
N ILE A 12 13.60 17.30 -5.12
CA ILE A 12 12.79 17.25 -6.34
C ILE A 12 13.27 16.14 -7.27
N ILE A 13 14.59 16.05 -7.50
CA ILE A 13 15.24 15.03 -8.34
C ILE A 13 15.05 13.62 -7.77
N VAL A 14 14.94 13.45 -6.45
CA VAL A 14 14.65 12.13 -5.83
C VAL A 14 13.15 11.83 -5.86
N SER A 15 12.28 12.82 -5.72
CA SER A 15 10.82 12.61 -5.74
C SER A 15 10.24 12.38 -7.15
N ILE A 16 10.86 12.91 -8.21
CA ILE A 16 10.39 12.70 -9.59
C ILE A 16 10.50 11.23 -10.03
N PRO A 17 11.63 10.51 -9.81
CA PRO A 17 11.74 9.08 -10.08
C PRO A 17 10.70 8.23 -9.34
N VAL A 18 10.42 8.54 -8.06
CA VAL A 18 9.42 7.81 -7.27
C VAL A 18 8.01 7.92 -7.88
N ILE A 19 7.69 9.03 -8.55
CA ILE A 19 6.40 9.23 -9.23
C ILE A 19 6.37 8.58 -10.62
N VAL A 20 7.51 8.50 -11.32
CA VAL A 20 7.58 8.06 -12.72
C VAL A 20 7.94 6.56 -12.86
N SER A 21 8.57 5.95 -11.86
CA SER A 21 9.02 4.55 -11.89
C SER A 21 7.95 3.45 -12.07
N PRO A 22 6.64 3.63 -11.75
CA PRO A 22 5.67 2.55 -12.00
C PRO A 22 5.40 2.32 -13.50
N MET A 23 5.79 3.25 -14.39
CA MET A 23 5.40 3.20 -15.80
C MET A 23 6.22 2.27 -16.69
N LEU A 24 7.28 1.62 -16.19
CA LEU A 24 8.22 0.84 -17.03
C LEU A 24 8.15 -0.69 -16.88
N ALA A 25 7.27 -1.24 -16.04
CA ALA A 25 7.07 -2.70 -15.92
C ALA A 25 5.96 -3.25 -16.84
N TYR A 26 5.82 -2.68 -18.05
CA TYR A 26 4.90 -3.18 -19.07
C TYR A 26 5.50 -4.41 -19.74
N GLY A 27 5.26 -5.61 -19.20
CA GLY A 27 5.58 -6.83 -19.96
C GLY A 27 5.45 -8.13 -19.19
N GLU A 28 5.65 -8.14 -17.88
CA GLU A 28 5.55 -9.37 -17.11
C GLU A 28 4.10 -9.67 -16.69
N PRO A 29 3.64 -10.93 -16.77
CA PRO A 29 2.32 -11.30 -16.30
C PRO A 29 2.25 -11.15 -14.77
N LEU A 30 1.26 -10.42 -14.27
CA LEU A 30 1.12 -10.10 -12.85
C LEU A 30 0.15 -11.05 -12.15
N VAL A 31 0.59 -11.64 -11.03
CA VAL A 31 -0.28 -12.43 -10.13
C VAL A 31 -1.01 -11.46 -9.20
N GLY A 32 -2.34 -11.39 -9.33
CA GLY A 32 -3.15 -10.44 -8.57
C GLY A 32 -3.59 -10.92 -7.17
N VAL A 33 -3.12 -12.10 -6.75
CA VAL A 33 -3.44 -12.73 -5.46
C VAL A 33 -2.18 -12.89 -4.61
N LYS A 34 -2.37 -13.08 -3.30
CA LYS A 34 -1.31 -13.34 -2.33
C LYS A 34 -1.57 -14.60 -1.53
N GLU A 35 -0.53 -15.10 -0.85
CA GLU A 35 -0.65 -16.23 0.07
C GLU A 35 -1.75 -16.00 1.13
N GLY A 36 -2.57 -17.03 1.33
CA GLY A 36 -3.73 -17.01 2.24
C GLY A 36 -5.02 -16.43 1.63
N ASP A 37 -4.98 -15.88 0.42
CA ASP A 37 -6.19 -15.55 -0.32
C ASP A 37 -6.96 -16.84 -0.68
N TRP A 38 -8.29 -16.81 -0.59
CA TRP A 38 -9.13 -17.95 -0.94
C TRP A 38 -10.47 -17.51 -1.52
N ILE A 39 -11.07 -18.39 -2.31
CA ILE A 39 -12.41 -18.22 -2.90
C ILE A 39 -13.12 -19.57 -3.01
N GLU A 40 -14.41 -19.55 -2.76
CA GLU A 40 -15.29 -20.71 -2.80
C GLU A 40 -16.33 -20.56 -3.90
N TYR A 41 -16.69 -21.68 -4.50
CA TYR A 41 -17.59 -21.75 -5.64
C TYR A 41 -18.67 -22.79 -5.43
N ASP A 42 -19.85 -22.47 -5.93
CA ASP A 42 -20.92 -23.44 -6.17
C ASP A 42 -20.89 -23.88 -7.64
N VAL A 43 -21.13 -25.18 -7.87
CA VAL A 43 -21.10 -25.80 -9.20
C VAL A 43 -22.42 -26.49 -9.48
N SER A 44 -23.13 -25.97 -10.48
CA SER A 44 -24.37 -26.54 -11.00
C SER A 44 -24.10 -27.26 -12.33
N VAL A 45 -24.54 -28.51 -12.42
CA VAL A 45 -24.37 -29.35 -13.61
C VAL A 45 -25.75 -29.73 -14.12
N THR A 46 -26.02 -29.45 -15.39
CA THR A 46 -27.30 -29.73 -16.08
C THR A 46 -27.04 -30.36 -17.46
N GLY A 47 -28.07 -30.92 -18.09
CA GLY A 47 -27.98 -31.60 -19.40
C GLY A 47 -28.36 -33.07 -19.34
N THR A 48 -28.26 -33.78 -20.47
CA THR A 48 -28.50 -35.24 -20.56
C THR A 48 -27.23 -36.07 -20.39
N GLY A 49 -26.06 -35.46 -20.57
CA GLY A 49 -24.77 -36.09 -20.34
C GLY A 49 -24.43 -36.20 -18.84
N THR A 50 -23.66 -37.21 -18.50
CA THR A 50 -23.11 -37.39 -17.14
C THR A 50 -21.65 -36.94 -17.10
N PRO A 51 -21.22 -36.13 -16.11
CA PRO A 51 -19.80 -35.83 -15.94
C PRO A 51 -19.02 -37.11 -15.55
N PRO A 52 -17.72 -37.21 -15.89
CA PRO A 52 -16.86 -38.25 -15.34
C PRO A 52 -16.88 -38.22 -13.80
N PRO A 53 -16.75 -39.36 -13.09
CA PRO A 53 -16.80 -39.39 -11.62
C PRO A 53 -15.82 -38.43 -10.94
N THR A 54 -14.66 -38.20 -11.54
CA THR A 54 -13.61 -37.28 -11.07
C THR A 54 -13.94 -35.79 -11.28
N HIS A 55 -14.99 -35.49 -12.05
CA HIS A 55 -15.39 -34.13 -12.43
C HIS A 55 -16.81 -33.78 -11.99
N ASP A 56 -17.52 -34.68 -11.28
CA ASP A 56 -18.86 -34.41 -10.71
C ASP A 56 -18.77 -33.59 -9.41
N VAL A 57 -18.13 -32.42 -9.53
CA VAL A 57 -17.90 -31.46 -8.45
C VAL A 57 -19.14 -30.60 -8.27
N ARG A 58 -19.56 -30.40 -7.02
CA ARG A 58 -20.70 -29.54 -6.64
C ARG A 58 -20.29 -28.28 -5.91
N TRP A 59 -19.11 -28.30 -5.32
CA TRP A 59 -18.52 -27.16 -4.64
C TRP A 59 -17.01 -27.33 -4.65
N PHE A 60 -16.27 -26.23 -4.75
CA PHE A 60 -14.83 -26.27 -4.49
C PHE A 60 -14.34 -24.95 -3.91
N ARG A 61 -13.19 -25.03 -3.24
CA ARG A 61 -12.43 -23.91 -2.70
C ARG A 61 -11.05 -23.90 -3.32
N MET A 62 -10.60 -22.72 -3.71
CA MET A 62 -9.22 -22.43 -4.07
C MET A 62 -8.58 -21.61 -2.96
N GLU A 63 -7.44 -22.06 -2.45
CA GLU A 63 -6.63 -21.31 -1.48
C GLU A 63 -5.21 -21.12 -2.00
N ILE A 64 -4.78 -19.87 -2.10
CA ILE A 64 -3.47 -19.49 -2.59
C ILE A 64 -2.43 -19.81 -1.53
N LEU A 65 -1.46 -20.62 -1.91
CA LEU A 65 -0.30 -20.96 -1.08
C LEU A 65 0.83 -19.97 -1.43
N GLN A 66 1.97 -20.47 -1.86
CA GLN A 66 3.13 -19.64 -2.20
C GLN A 66 2.95 -18.91 -3.55
N VAL A 67 3.33 -17.63 -3.60
CA VAL A 67 3.43 -16.80 -4.81
C VAL A 67 4.88 -16.36 -5.01
N GLN A 68 5.46 -16.60 -6.19
CA GLN A 68 6.82 -16.22 -6.56
C GLN A 68 6.86 -15.72 -8.01
N GLY A 69 6.84 -14.39 -8.20
CA GLY A 69 6.78 -13.78 -9.53
C GLY A 69 5.50 -14.22 -10.27
N ALA A 70 5.67 -14.81 -11.45
CA ALA A 70 4.59 -15.32 -12.29
C ALA A 70 4.14 -16.76 -11.95
N ALA A 71 4.81 -17.42 -10.99
CA ALA A 71 4.53 -18.79 -10.57
C ALA A 71 3.92 -18.81 -9.18
N PHE A 72 2.93 -19.69 -8.97
CA PHE A 72 2.27 -19.85 -7.67
C PHE A 72 1.63 -21.23 -7.54
N SER A 73 1.14 -21.54 -6.35
CA SER A 73 0.43 -22.80 -6.08
C SER A 73 -0.88 -22.55 -5.35
N VAL A 74 -1.85 -23.45 -5.58
CA VAL A 74 -3.19 -23.37 -5.01
C VAL A 74 -3.54 -24.73 -4.42
N ASP A 75 -4.07 -24.77 -3.21
CA ASP A 75 -4.77 -25.96 -2.70
C ASP A 75 -6.23 -25.92 -3.18
N LEU A 76 -6.62 -26.92 -3.96
CA LEU A 76 -7.96 -27.07 -4.51
C LEU A 76 -8.69 -28.15 -3.73
N THR A 77 -9.61 -27.73 -2.85
CA THR A 77 -10.48 -28.65 -2.11
C THR A 77 -11.83 -28.74 -2.79
N SER A 78 -12.27 -29.93 -3.19
CA SER A 78 -13.51 -30.17 -3.92
C SER A 78 -14.45 -31.08 -3.15
N ARG A 79 -15.75 -30.79 -3.23
CA ARG A 79 -16.83 -31.67 -2.78
C ARG A 79 -17.58 -32.23 -3.99
N TYR A 80 -17.64 -33.55 -4.08
CA TYR A 80 -18.29 -34.26 -5.17
C TYR A 80 -19.78 -34.51 -4.89
N ALA A 81 -20.55 -34.85 -5.92
CA ALA A 81 -21.99 -35.12 -5.80
C ALA A 81 -22.34 -36.27 -4.84
N ASN A 82 -21.44 -37.24 -4.68
CA ASN A 82 -21.56 -38.35 -3.73
C ASN A 82 -21.24 -37.94 -2.27
N GLY A 83 -20.92 -36.67 -2.02
CA GLY A 83 -20.59 -36.12 -0.70
C GLY A 83 -19.13 -36.29 -0.28
N THR A 84 -18.28 -36.96 -1.06
CA THR A 84 -16.85 -37.08 -0.72
C THR A 84 -16.14 -35.73 -0.90
N ILE A 85 -15.06 -35.54 -0.13
CA ILE A 85 -14.19 -34.37 -0.21
C ILE A 85 -12.79 -34.84 -0.60
N GLY A 86 -12.16 -34.16 -1.55
CA GLY A 86 -10.77 -34.37 -1.93
C GLY A 86 -10.02 -33.05 -1.99
N SER A 87 -8.69 -33.09 -1.82
CA SER A 87 -7.83 -31.91 -2.01
C SER A 87 -6.62 -32.25 -2.86
N ALA A 88 -6.14 -31.29 -3.63
CA ALA A 88 -4.92 -31.41 -4.42
C ALA A 88 -4.24 -30.06 -4.59
N ILE A 89 -2.91 -30.06 -4.52
CA ILE A 89 -2.11 -28.86 -4.78
C ILE A 89 -1.83 -28.74 -6.28
N TRP A 90 -2.26 -27.64 -6.87
CA TRP A 90 -2.07 -27.31 -8.27
C TRP A 90 -1.01 -26.23 -8.40
N LYS A 91 -0.12 -26.37 -9.38
CA LYS A 91 0.94 -25.39 -9.67
C LYS A 91 0.60 -24.62 -10.92
N PHE A 92 0.77 -23.32 -10.86
CA PHE A 92 0.49 -22.39 -11.94
C PHE A 92 1.77 -21.64 -12.30
N ASN A 93 1.90 -21.33 -13.58
CA ASN A 93 2.98 -20.50 -14.09
C ASN A 93 2.51 -19.80 -15.36
N PHE A 94 2.35 -18.48 -15.29
CA PHE A 94 1.85 -17.68 -16.41
C PHE A 94 2.81 -17.65 -17.60
N THR A 95 4.12 -17.79 -17.36
CA THR A 95 5.13 -17.82 -18.43
C THR A 95 5.12 -19.15 -19.18
N GLU A 96 4.80 -20.25 -18.50
CA GLU A 96 4.73 -21.60 -19.10
C GLU A 96 3.34 -21.93 -19.67
N GLY A 97 2.34 -21.07 -19.43
CA GLY A 97 0.95 -21.32 -19.83
C GLY A 97 0.23 -22.36 -18.98
N ASN A 98 0.71 -22.62 -17.77
CA ASN A 98 0.09 -23.55 -16.83
C ASN A 98 -1.03 -22.82 -16.06
N LEU A 99 -2.19 -22.68 -16.69
CA LEU A 99 -3.32 -21.86 -16.19
C LEU A 99 -4.49 -22.67 -15.61
N GLY A 100 -4.37 -23.99 -15.53
CA GLY A 100 -5.36 -24.86 -14.89
C GLY A 100 -6.79 -24.68 -15.42
N GLY A 101 -6.97 -24.52 -16.73
CA GLY A 101 -8.28 -24.27 -17.32
C GLY A 101 -8.78 -22.83 -17.17
N TRP A 102 -7.85 -21.88 -17.01
CA TRP A 102 -8.10 -20.44 -16.83
C TRP A 102 -8.80 -20.11 -15.51
N MET A 103 -8.49 -20.84 -14.44
CA MET A 103 -8.99 -20.50 -13.10
C MET A 103 -8.42 -19.16 -12.62
N ILE A 104 -7.16 -18.88 -12.94
CA ILE A 104 -6.49 -17.62 -12.61
C ILE A 104 -5.70 -17.18 -13.84
N ILE A 105 -5.84 -15.93 -14.22
CA ILE A 105 -5.15 -15.28 -15.35
C ILE A 105 -4.28 -14.12 -14.85
N PRO A 106 -3.34 -13.61 -15.66
CA PRO A 106 -2.62 -12.39 -15.29
C PRO A 106 -3.58 -11.21 -15.07
N SER A 107 -3.48 -10.55 -13.93
CA SER A 107 -4.43 -9.50 -13.52
C SER A 107 -4.20 -8.17 -14.26
N ASN A 108 -3.06 -8.01 -14.92
CA ASN A 108 -2.75 -6.82 -15.72
C ASN A 108 -3.43 -6.80 -17.11
N LEU A 109 -4.16 -7.84 -17.53
CA LEU A 109 -4.79 -7.93 -18.86
C LEU A 109 -6.11 -7.17 -19.02
N GLY A 110 -6.20 -6.27 -19.98
CA GLY A 110 -7.41 -5.54 -20.38
C GLY A 110 -7.96 -6.01 -21.74
N PRO A 111 -9.08 -5.42 -22.20
CA PRO A 111 -9.66 -5.76 -23.51
C PRO A 111 -8.66 -5.65 -24.66
N GLY A 112 -8.56 -6.70 -25.47
CA GLY A 112 -7.61 -6.82 -26.58
C GLY A 112 -6.31 -7.54 -26.22
N ASP A 113 -5.95 -7.61 -24.94
CA ASP A 113 -4.77 -8.36 -24.50
C ASP A 113 -5.00 -9.87 -24.65
N THR A 114 -3.90 -10.60 -24.80
CA THR A 114 -3.93 -12.07 -24.90
C THR A 114 -3.03 -12.71 -23.86
N PHE A 115 -3.38 -13.92 -23.44
CA PHE A 115 -2.52 -14.75 -22.61
C PHE A 115 -2.40 -16.16 -23.19
N TYR A 116 -1.28 -16.80 -22.87
CA TYR A 116 -0.93 -18.12 -23.36
C TYR A 116 -1.43 -19.21 -22.38
N ASP A 117 -2.13 -20.21 -22.90
CA ASP A 117 -2.55 -21.42 -22.17
C ASP A 117 -2.04 -22.66 -22.92
N PHE A 118 -1.29 -23.50 -22.22
CA PHE A 118 -0.94 -24.83 -22.71
C PHE A 118 -2.01 -25.82 -22.23
N SER A 119 -3.12 -25.86 -22.96
CA SER A 119 -4.32 -26.59 -22.52
C SER A 119 -4.00 -28.06 -22.23
N MET A 120 -4.19 -28.45 -20.97
CA MET A 120 -3.92 -29.82 -20.52
C MET A 120 -4.74 -30.86 -21.29
N HIS A 121 -5.93 -30.49 -21.78
CA HIS A 121 -6.88 -31.40 -22.42
C HIS A 121 -6.52 -31.72 -23.87
N ASN A 122 -5.88 -30.80 -24.60
CA ASN A 122 -5.53 -31.02 -26.01
C ASN A 122 -4.02 -30.93 -26.28
N GLN A 123 -3.19 -30.56 -25.29
CA GLN A 123 -1.74 -30.34 -25.43
C GLN A 123 -1.38 -29.40 -26.59
N LYS A 124 -2.30 -28.48 -26.93
CA LYS A 124 -2.09 -27.47 -27.95
C LYS A 124 -1.97 -26.10 -27.30
N PRO A 125 -1.02 -25.28 -27.75
CA PRO A 125 -0.96 -23.90 -27.34
C PRO A 125 -2.22 -23.16 -27.81
N VAL A 126 -2.84 -22.41 -26.89
CA VAL A 126 -3.99 -21.54 -27.19
C VAL A 126 -3.69 -20.16 -26.65
N ASN A 127 -3.92 -19.14 -27.49
CA ASN A 127 -3.92 -17.75 -27.04
C ASN A 127 -5.37 -17.33 -26.78
N VAL A 128 -5.64 -16.90 -25.56
CA VAL A 128 -6.97 -16.46 -25.13
C VAL A 128 -6.98 -14.94 -25.12
N THR A 129 -7.93 -14.33 -25.80
CA THR A 129 -8.09 -12.87 -25.85
C THR A 129 -9.12 -12.40 -24.82
N ILE A 130 -8.78 -11.35 -24.07
CA ILE A 130 -9.75 -10.65 -23.23
C ILE A 130 -10.65 -9.83 -24.14
N GLN A 131 -11.93 -10.16 -24.16
CA GLN A 131 -12.88 -9.60 -25.12
C GLN A 131 -13.47 -8.27 -24.68
N ARG A 132 -13.78 -8.17 -23.38
CA ARG A 132 -14.42 -6.99 -22.79
C ARG A 132 -14.14 -6.90 -21.30
N GLN A 133 -14.51 -5.75 -20.74
CA GLN A 133 -14.44 -5.44 -19.33
C GLN A 133 -15.68 -4.64 -18.92
N GLU A 134 -16.24 -4.93 -17.75
CA GLU A 134 -17.39 -4.19 -17.20
C GLU A 134 -17.29 -4.06 -15.67
N GLN A 135 -18.06 -3.16 -15.08
CA GLN A 135 -18.20 -3.08 -13.62
C GLN A 135 -19.39 -3.93 -13.17
N LYS A 136 -19.17 -4.83 -12.22
CA LYS A 136 -20.18 -5.76 -11.69
C LYS A 136 -20.10 -5.84 -10.18
N THR A 137 -21.24 -6.02 -9.52
CA THR A 137 -21.25 -6.35 -8.09
C THR A 137 -21.01 -7.85 -7.93
N VAL A 138 -19.88 -8.23 -7.34
CA VAL A 138 -19.50 -9.63 -7.07
C VAL A 138 -19.37 -9.79 -5.56
N LEU A 139 -20.19 -10.67 -4.97
CA LEU A 139 -20.22 -10.91 -3.52
C LEU A 139 -20.33 -9.62 -2.69
N GLY A 140 -21.09 -8.64 -3.19
CA GLY A 140 -21.32 -7.35 -2.54
C GLY A 140 -20.22 -6.29 -2.71
N ALA A 141 -19.13 -6.59 -3.44
CA ALA A 141 -18.09 -5.62 -3.79
C ALA A 141 -18.25 -5.13 -5.24
N SER A 142 -17.93 -3.86 -5.54
CA SER A 142 -17.92 -3.35 -6.91
C SER A 142 -16.61 -3.74 -7.57
N ARG A 143 -16.66 -4.64 -8.54
CA ARG A 143 -15.47 -5.22 -9.19
C ARG A 143 -15.47 -4.91 -10.67
N SER A 144 -14.30 -4.54 -11.18
CA SER A 144 -14.07 -4.56 -12.62
C SER A 144 -13.86 -6.01 -13.04
N VAL A 145 -14.70 -6.53 -13.91
CA VAL A 145 -14.69 -7.92 -14.37
C VAL A 145 -14.30 -7.97 -15.85
N THR A 146 -13.37 -8.85 -16.21
CA THR A 146 -12.96 -9.12 -17.59
C THR A 146 -13.56 -10.43 -18.09
N PHE A 147 -13.70 -10.56 -19.41
CA PHE A 147 -14.40 -11.68 -20.04
C PHE A 147 -13.56 -12.30 -21.15
N GLY A 148 -13.69 -13.61 -21.31
CA GLY A 148 -13.08 -14.36 -22.40
C GLY A 148 -13.87 -15.64 -22.64
N ASN A 149 -13.83 -16.13 -23.88
CA ASN A 149 -14.45 -17.39 -24.23
C ASN A 149 -13.67 -18.14 -25.30
N ASP A 150 -13.93 -19.45 -25.39
CA ASP A 150 -13.67 -20.26 -26.57
C ASP A 150 -14.96 -20.96 -27.01
N SER A 151 -14.85 -22.00 -27.85
CA SER A 151 -16.00 -22.77 -28.33
C SER A 151 -16.72 -23.58 -27.24
N LEU A 152 -16.12 -23.76 -26.06
CA LEU A 152 -16.61 -24.61 -24.98
C LEU A 152 -16.97 -23.82 -23.72
N ARG A 153 -16.22 -22.76 -23.40
CA ARG A 153 -16.36 -22.05 -22.12
C ARG A 153 -16.46 -20.55 -22.29
N HIS A 154 -17.28 -19.94 -21.44
CA HIS A 154 -17.32 -18.52 -21.16
C HIS A 154 -16.86 -18.29 -19.72
N LYS A 155 -15.89 -17.40 -19.51
CA LYS A 155 -15.35 -17.11 -18.17
C LYS A 155 -15.33 -15.61 -17.90
N GLU A 156 -15.56 -15.31 -16.63
CA GLU A 156 -15.51 -13.97 -16.06
C GLU A 156 -14.41 -13.95 -14.98
N TRP A 157 -13.50 -12.97 -15.02
CA TRP A 157 -12.44 -12.80 -14.02
C TRP A 157 -12.51 -11.46 -13.33
N ASP A 158 -12.25 -11.42 -12.04
CA ASP A 158 -12.00 -10.17 -11.34
C ASP A 158 -10.68 -9.56 -11.84
N LYS A 159 -10.72 -8.35 -12.37
CA LYS A 159 -9.59 -7.69 -13.02
C LYS A 159 -8.41 -7.49 -12.08
N ALA A 160 -8.65 -7.19 -10.80
CA ALA A 160 -7.55 -6.89 -9.87
C ALA A 160 -6.80 -8.16 -9.44
N THR A 161 -7.53 -9.25 -9.23
CA THR A 161 -6.94 -10.52 -8.76
C THR A 161 -6.58 -11.48 -9.90
N GLY A 162 -7.26 -11.38 -11.04
CA GLY A 162 -7.17 -12.35 -12.14
C GLY A 162 -7.92 -13.65 -11.87
N VAL A 163 -8.59 -13.79 -10.72
CA VAL A 163 -9.31 -15.00 -10.32
C VAL A 163 -10.70 -15.01 -10.95
N PHE A 164 -11.12 -16.17 -11.47
CA PHE A 164 -12.43 -16.25 -12.10
C PHE A 164 -13.56 -16.12 -11.06
N VAL A 165 -14.63 -15.41 -11.40
CA VAL A 165 -15.78 -15.16 -10.51
C VAL A 165 -17.02 -15.93 -10.96
N ALA A 166 -17.09 -16.25 -12.25
CA ALA A 166 -18.14 -17.09 -12.82
C ALA A 166 -17.64 -17.77 -14.10
N SER A 167 -18.21 -18.93 -14.41
CA SER A 167 -18.02 -19.56 -15.71
C SER A 167 -19.25 -20.35 -16.14
N LEU A 168 -19.47 -20.38 -17.46
CA LEU A 168 -20.46 -21.23 -18.11
C LEU A 168 -19.74 -22.08 -19.17
N GLU A 169 -19.75 -23.39 -18.98
CA GLU A 169 -19.13 -24.35 -19.89
C GLU A 169 -20.20 -25.23 -20.51
N VAL A 170 -20.21 -25.34 -21.84
CA VAL A 170 -21.17 -26.13 -22.62
C VAL A 170 -20.39 -27.16 -23.42
N ILE A 171 -20.50 -28.43 -23.02
CA ILE A 171 -19.77 -29.55 -23.60
C ILE A 171 -20.78 -30.46 -24.30
N LYS A 172 -20.67 -30.56 -25.63
CA LYS A 172 -21.57 -31.38 -26.45
C LYS A 172 -20.80 -32.29 -27.38
N ASN A 173 -21.19 -33.56 -27.43
CA ASN A 173 -20.60 -34.58 -28.30
C ASN A 173 -19.08 -34.70 -28.17
N VAL A 174 -18.56 -34.68 -26.93
CA VAL A 174 -17.12 -34.77 -26.65
C VAL A 174 -16.81 -36.07 -25.92
N THR A 175 -15.85 -36.84 -26.43
CA THR A 175 -15.24 -37.95 -25.68
C THR A 175 -13.96 -37.45 -25.03
N ASN A 176 -13.86 -37.56 -23.71
CA ASN A 176 -12.64 -37.18 -23.00
C ASN A 176 -11.50 -38.19 -23.25
N ARG A 177 -10.30 -37.91 -22.74
CA ARG A 177 -9.12 -38.79 -22.90
C ARG A 177 -9.27 -40.17 -22.26
N GLU A 178 -10.15 -40.31 -21.29
CA GLU A 178 -10.45 -41.56 -20.58
C GLU A 178 -11.54 -42.38 -21.29
N GLY A 179 -12.00 -41.94 -22.47
CA GLY A 179 -13.05 -42.61 -23.25
C GLY A 179 -14.47 -42.32 -22.78
N TRP A 180 -14.65 -41.37 -21.84
CA TRP A 180 -15.96 -40.97 -21.35
C TRP A 180 -16.65 -40.03 -22.33
N TYR A 181 -17.76 -40.49 -22.92
CA TYR A 181 -18.55 -39.71 -23.86
C TYR A 181 -19.53 -38.79 -23.12
N ILE A 182 -19.56 -37.52 -23.51
CA ILE A 182 -20.43 -36.47 -22.99
C ILE A 182 -21.36 -36.03 -24.13
N GLU A 183 -22.64 -36.40 -24.02
CA GLU A 183 -23.67 -36.03 -25.00
C GLU A 183 -23.98 -34.52 -24.95
N ASP A 184 -24.48 -34.04 -23.82
CA ASP A 184 -24.79 -32.62 -23.57
C ASP A 184 -24.65 -32.30 -22.07
N LEU A 185 -23.66 -31.49 -21.71
CA LEU A 185 -23.38 -31.09 -20.34
C LEU A 185 -23.19 -29.58 -20.28
N THR A 186 -23.93 -28.93 -19.39
CA THR A 186 -23.74 -27.52 -19.06
C THR A 186 -23.31 -27.40 -17.61
N VAL A 187 -22.10 -26.86 -17.39
CA VAL A 187 -21.52 -26.61 -16.07
C VAL A 187 -21.51 -25.11 -15.83
N ASN A 188 -22.21 -24.68 -14.80
CA ASN A 188 -22.23 -23.29 -14.36
C ASN A 188 -21.61 -23.20 -12.96
N THR A 189 -20.55 -22.40 -12.86
CA THR A 189 -19.75 -22.21 -11.66
C THR A 189 -19.83 -20.75 -11.24
N GLN A 190 -20.11 -20.49 -9.96
CA GLN A 190 -20.24 -19.13 -9.44
C GLN A 190 -19.54 -19.00 -8.10
N ALA A 191 -18.80 -17.90 -7.91
CA ALA A 191 -18.21 -17.58 -6.63
C ALA A 191 -19.30 -17.29 -5.59
N ILE A 192 -19.14 -17.85 -4.39
CA ILE A 192 -20.10 -17.72 -3.28
C ILE A 192 -19.50 -17.09 -2.01
N ALA A 193 -18.18 -17.18 -1.83
CA ALA A 193 -17.48 -16.59 -0.69
C ALA A 193 -16.01 -16.36 -1.02
N THR A 194 -15.38 -15.36 -0.40
CA THR A 194 -13.93 -15.10 -0.51
C THR A 194 -13.45 -14.21 0.63
N ASN A 195 -12.14 -14.20 0.89
CA ASN A 195 -11.45 -13.17 1.68
C ASN A 195 -10.68 -12.14 0.83
N MET A 196 -10.63 -12.31 -0.50
CA MET A 196 -9.79 -11.49 -1.40
C MET A 196 -10.30 -10.06 -1.53
N TRP A 197 -11.61 -9.89 -1.50
CA TRP A 197 -12.25 -8.58 -1.44
C TRP A 197 -13.17 -8.51 -0.23
N SER A 198 -13.01 -7.45 0.56
CA SER A 198 -13.98 -7.09 1.57
C SER A 198 -15.23 -6.50 0.90
N TYR A 199 -16.39 -6.67 1.51
CA TYR A 199 -17.60 -5.94 1.14
C TYR A 199 -17.29 -4.44 1.06
N GLU A 200 -17.31 -3.89 -0.15
CA GLU A 200 -17.09 -2.47 -0.35
C GLU A 200 -18.33 -1.72 0.12
N TYR A 201 -18.24 -1.10 1.29
CA TYR A 201 -19.16 -0.05 1.68
C TYR A 201 -18.97 1.11 0.69
N VAL A 202 -19.79 1.13 -0.38
CA VAL A 202 -19.98 2.17 -1.41
C VAL A 202 -18.82 3.17 -1.53
N SER A 203 -18.03 2.99 -2.58
CA SER A 203 -16.79 3.71 -2.98
C SER A 203 -16.76 5.25 -2.90
N GLY A 204 -17.88 5.94 -2.63
CA GLY A 204 -17.91 7.39 -2.41
C GLY A 204 -17.26 7.85 -1.09
N ALA A 205 -17.30 7.03 -0.04
CA ALA A 205 -16.82 7.46 1.28
C ALA A 205 -15.29 7.44 1.42
N ASN A 206 -14.58 6.50 0.78
CA ASN A 206 -13.14 6.32 0.98
C ASN A 206 -12.29 7.43 0.35
N GLN A 207 -12.69 7.93 -0.82
CA GLN A 207 -11.97 9.05 -1.45
C GLN A 207 -12.19 10.35 -0.68
N THR A 208 -13.41 10.57 -0.16
CA THR A 208 -13.70 11.71 0.72
C THR A 208 -12.99 11.60 2.06
N LEU A 209 -12.86 10.41 2.64
CA LEU A 209 -12.10 10.19 3.87
C LEU A 209 -10.59 10.38 3.65
N PHE A 210 -10.04 9.89 2.54
CA PHE A 210 -8.64 10.10 2.17
C PHE A 210 -8.34 11.57 1.90
N LEU A 211 -9.14 12.24 1.07
CA LEU A 211 -9.01 13.69 0.83
C LEU A 211 -9.26 14.49 2.11
N GLY A 212 -10.17 14.02 2.96
CA GLY A 212 -10.43 14.55 4.29
C GLY A 212 -9.20 14.43 5.19
N LEU A 213 -8.46 13.33 5.13
CA LEU A 213 -7.20 13.15 5.87
C LEU A 213 -6.10 14.08 5.36
N VAL A 214 -5.90 14.10 4.04
CA VAL A 214 -4.91 14.98 3.43
C VAL A 214 -5.24 16.43 3.78
N ALA A 215 -6.52 16.83 3.71
CA ALA A 215 -6.95 18.15 4.13
C ALA A 215 -6.75 18.37 5.64
N ALA A 216 -7.10 17.41 6.50
CA ALA A 216 -6.97 17.52 7.94
C ALA A 216 -5.51 17.59 8.41
N MET A 217 -4.55 17.00 7.69
CA MET A 217 -3.11 17.13 7.98
C MET A 217 -2.51 18.39 7.32
N MET A 218 -2.91 18.71 6.09
CA MET A 218 -2.37 19.85 5.35
C MET A 218 -2.89 21.18 5.88
N VAL A 219 -4.14 21.28 6.33
CA VAL A 219 -4.72 22.54 6.83
C VAL A 219 -3.99 23.05 8.07
N PRO A 220 -3.76 22.26 9.14
CA PRO A 220 -2.94 22.70 10.28
C PRO A 220 -1.53 23.07 9.86
N ALA A 221 -0.91 22.29 8.98
CA ALA A 221 0.44 22.56 8.49
C ALA A 221 0.52 23.90 7.76
N VAL A 222 -0.41 24.13 6.82
CA VAL A 222 -0.51 25.36 6.04
C VAL A 222 -0.85 26.54 6.95
N LEU A 223 -1.73 26.36 7.94
CA LEU A 223 -2.04 27.40 8.92
C LEU A 223 -0.82 27.75 9.78
N VAL A 224 -0.06 26.77 10.24
CA VAL A 224 1.19 26.98 10.99
C VAL A 224 2.23 27.69 10.11
N LEU A 225 2.43 27.23 8.88
CA LEU A 225 3.38 27.84 7.94
C LEU A 225 2.96 29.27 7.58
N SER A 226 1.68 29.49 7.28
CA SER A 226 1.13 30.80 6.92
C SER A 226 1.20 31.78 8.08
N SER A 227 0.90 31.32 9.30
CA SER A 227 1.06 32.13 10.52
C SER A 227 2.53 32.47 10.76
N ALA A 228 3.44 31.52 10.58
CA ALA A 228 4.87 31.75 10.72
C ALA A 228 5.43 32.70 9.65
N ILE A 229 4.96 32.60 8.40
CA ILE A 229 5.30 33.50 7.29
C ILE A 229 4.74 34.90 7.54
N PHE A 230 3.49 35.01 8.00
CA PHE A 230 2.85 36.28 8.33
C PHE A 230 3.61 37.00 9.46
N VAL A 231 3.97 36.28 10.53
CA VAL A 231 4.81 36.80 11.62
C VAL A 231 6.20 37.20 11.11
N ALA A 232 6.82 36.40 10.23
CA ALA A 232 8.11 36.72 9.65
C ALA A 232 8.08 37.99 8.77
N ARG A 233 7.00 38.18 7.99
CA ARG A 233 6.82 39.33 7.09
C ARG A 233 6.46 40.61 7.85
N THR A 234 5.64 40.52 8.89
CA THR A 234 5.21 41.70 9.68
C THR A 234 6.36 42.28 10.52
N LYS A 235 7.31 41.45 10.97
CA LYS A 235 8.55 41.91 11.65
C LYS A 235 9.43 42.84 10.80
N SER A 236 9.30 42.81 9.47
CA SER A 236 10.00 43.74 8.59
C SER A 236 9.50 45.19 8.68
N LYS A 237 8.32 45.43 9.27
CA LYS A 237 7.67 46.75 9.25
C LYS A 237 7.33 47.33 10.63
N ALA A 238 7.26 46.55 11.70
CA ALA A 238 7.11 47.07 13.06
C ALA A 238 7.61 46.07 14.10
N SER A 239 8.20 46.58 15.19
CA SER A 239 8.65 45.83 16.36
C SER A 239 7.48 45.29 17.19
N LEU A 240 6.61 44.49 16.59
CA LEU A 240 5.66 43.63 17.31
C LEU A 240 6.45 42.51 17.99
N GLY A 241 7.25 42.88 18.98
CA GLY A 241 7.84 41.96 19.93
C GLY A 241 6.72 41.39 20.78
N LEU A 242 6.22 40.21 20.42
CA LEU A 242 5.39 39.42 21.33
C LEU A 242 6.11 39.34 22.67
N SER A 243 5.40 39.68 23.75
CA SER A 243 5.95 39.58 25.09
C SER A 243 6.39 38.14 25.38
N TYR A 244 7.37 37.97 26.26
CA TYR A 244 7.84 36.64 26.67
C TYR A 244 6.68 35.74 27.15
N SER A 245 5.74 36.33 27.90
CA SER A 245 4.53 35.64 28.37
C SER A 245 3.64 35.17 27.20
N ALA A 246 3.44 36.01 26.18
CA ALA A 246 2.66 35.64 25.00
C ALA A 246 3.34 34.51 24.19
N GLN A 247 4.67 34.59 23.99
CA GLN A 247 5.44 33.55 23.30
C GLN A 247 5.31 32.19 24.00
N ARG A 248 5.40 32.17 25.33
CA ARG A 248 5.22 30.95 26.14
C ARG A 248 3.80 30.38 26.00
N LYS A 249 2.77 31.23 26.08
CA LYS A 249 1.36 30.80 25.90
C LYS A 249 1.12 30.19 24.52
N ILE A 250 1.65 30.82 23.47
CA ILE A 250 1.56 30.31 22.10
C ILE A 250 2.22 28.93 22.01
N ALA A 251 3.44 28.78 22.53
CA ALA A 251 4.15 27.49 22.49
C ALA A 251 3.37 26.37 23.19
N VAL A 252 2.85 26.62 24.39
CA VAL A 252 2.04 25.64 25.14
C VAL A 252 0.78 25.26 24.37
N LEU A 253 0.05 26.24 23.83
CA LEU A 253 -1.16 26.00 23.04
C LEU A 253 -0.85 25.20 21.78
N THR A 254 0.28 25.49 21.11
CA THR A 254 0.74 24.72 19.95
C THR A 254 1.03 23.27 20.31
N ILE A 255 1.75 22.98 21.41
CA ILE A 255 1.98 21.59 21.86
C ILE A 255 0.65 20.87 22.05
N ILE A 256 -0.25 21.45 22.85
CA ILE A 256 -1.54 20.82 23.18
C ILE A 256 -2.34 20.54 21.90
N THR A 257 -2.40 21.51 20.99
CA THR A 257 -3.14 21.36 19.72
C THR A 257 -2.54 20.26 18.85
N VAL A 258 -1.22 20.23 18.68
CA VAL A 258 -0.54 19.18 17.88
C VAL A 258 -0.80 17.82 18.50
N VAL A 259 -0.59 17.66 19.81
CA VAL A 259 -0.80 16.39 20.50
C VAL A 259 -2.24 15.89 20.35
N LEU A 260 -3.23 16.77 20.54
CA LEU A 260 -4.64 16.40 20.40
C LEU A 260 -5.01 16.03 18.96
N VAL A 261 -4.50 16.76 17.97
CA VAL A 261 -4.73 16.46 16.54
C VAL A 261 -4.11 15.11 16.19
N GLU A 262 -2.86 14.85 16.58
CA GLU A 262 -2.18 13.59 16.33
C GLU A 262 -2.91 12.41 16.98
N ILE A 263 -3.30 12.52 18.26
CA ILE A 263 -4.09 11.49 18.93
C ILE A 263 -5.42 11.28 18.21
N GLY A 264 -6.10 12.36 17.81
CA GLY A 264 -7.35 12.29 17.05
C GLY A 264 -7.18 11.57 15.72
N VAL A 265 -6.12 11.90 14.96
CA VAL A 265 -5.79 11.22 13.69
C VAL A 265 -5.48 9.75 13.94
N ILE A 266 -4.63 9.43 14.91
CA ILE A 266 -4.23 8.04 15.20
C ILE A 266 -5.43 7.19 15.64
N THR A 267 -6.34 7.72 16.46
CA THR A 267 -7.45 6.97 17.05
C THR A 267 -8.69 6.90 16.18
N MET A 268 -9.00 7.98 15.46
CA MET A 268 -10.24 8.08 14.67
C MET A 268 -10.05 7.70 13.21
N PHE A 269 -8.80 7.66 12.73
CA PHE A 269 -8.56 7.38 11.32
C PHE A 269 -8.37 5.87 11.05
N PRO A 270 -9.22 5.27 10.21
CA PRO A 270 -9.14 3.85 9.92
C PRO A 270 -8.06 3.62 8.85
N PHE A 271 -6.78 3.70 9.22
CA PHE A 271 -5.65 3.49 8.29
C PHE A 271 -5.79 2.19 7.47
N HIS A 272 -6.31 1.13 8.08
CA HIS A 272 -6.60 -0.16 7.44
C HIS A 272 -7.61 -0.09 6.27
N ARG A 273 -8.44 0.96 6.18
CA ARG A 273 -9.48 1.11 5.16
C ARG A 273 -9.05 1.92 3.94
N VAL A 274 -7.93 2.65 4.03
CA VAL A 274 -7.48 3.53 2.96
C VAL A 274 -6.73 2.74 1.87
N GLY A 275 -6.45 1.46 2.11
CA GLY A 275 -5.68 0.63 1.18
C GLY A 275 -4.21 1.04 1.09
N LEU A 276 -3.75 1.95 1.96
CA LEU A 276 -2.33 2.28 2.08
C LEU A 276 -1.66 1.27 3.00
N SER A 277 -0.52 0.77 2.55
CA SER A 277 0.42 0.03 3.37
C SER A 277 1.00 0.92 4.47
N PHE A 278 1.47 0.29 5.53
CA PHE A 278 2.16 0.99 6.61
C PHE A 278 3.41 1.75 6.13
N ALA A 279 4.11 1.20 5.13
CA ALA A 279 5.28 1.82 4.51
C ALA A 279 4.91 3.11 3.77
N GLU A 280 3.79 3.15 3.05
CA GLU A 280 3.30 4.36 2.37
C GLU A 280 2.93 5.45 3.37
N ILE A 281 2.19 5.09 4.43
CA ILE A 281 1.82 6.03 5.50
C ILE A 281 3.09 6.60 6.15
N ASN A 282 4.04 5.73 6.50
CA ASN A 282 5.31 6.13 7.10
C ASN A 282 6.09 7.09 6.19
N LEU A 283 6.19 6.81 4.89
CA LEU A 283 6.86 7.67 3.93
C LEU A 283 6.19 9.05 3.83
N VAL A 284 4.86 9.11 3.76
CA VAL A 284 4.10 10.38 3.71
C VAL A 284 4.37 11.21 4.97
N ILE A 285 4.28 10.59 6.14
CA ILE A 285 4.52 11.25 7.42
C ILE A 285 5.97 11.73 7.53
N GLN A 286 6.96 10.92 7.14
CA GLN A 286 8.37 11.32 7.14
C GLN A 286 8.67 12.46 6.17
N THR A 287 8.06 12.44 4.98
CA THR A 287 8.17 13.52 4.00
C THR A 287 7.68 14.83 4.60
N PHE A 288 6.51 14.78 5.24
CA PHE A 288 5.89 15.92 5.90
C PHE A 288 6.78 16.50 7.02
N TRP A 289 7.25 15.66 7.94
CA TRP A 289 8.10 16.09 9.05
C TRP A 289 9.43 16.65 8.56
N THR A 290 10.06 16.02 7.59
CA THR A 290 11.32 16.49 7.00
C THR A 290 11.14 17.85 6.34
N GLY A 291 10.03 18.06 5.62
CA GLY A 291 9.67 19.36 5.05
C GLY A 291 9.57 20.46 6.12
N LEU A 292 8.91 20.17 7.26
CA LEU A 292 8.81 21.10 8.37
C LEU A 292 10.16 21.39 9.05
N VAL A 293 11.04 20.39 9.20
CA VAL A 293 12.41 20.59 9.71
C VAL A 293 13.18 21.56 8.81
N LEU A 294 13.12 21.36 7.49
CA LEU A 294 13.78 22.24 6.53
C LEU A 294 13.20 23.66 6.53
N ALA A 295 11.87 23.79 6.62
CA ALA A 295 11.22 25.09 6.78
C ALA A 295 11.65 25.80 8.08
N SER A 296 11.80 25.04 9.18
CA SER A 296 12.31 25.57 10.45
C SER A 296 13.73 26.15 10.28
N MET A 297 14.59 25.44 9.54
CA MET A 297 15.97 25.89 9.29
C MET A 297 16.00 27.15 8.44
N TRP A 298 15.06 27.30 7.50
CA TRP A 298 14.89 28.54 6.75
C TRP A 298 14.52 29.72 7.68
N PHE A 299 13.56 29.55 8.60
CA PHE A 299 13.23 30.58 9.60
C PHE A 299 14.45 30.97 10.44
N ARG A 300 15.23 29.97 10.87
CA ARG A 300 16.47 30.18 11.64
C ARG A 300 17.48 31.02 10.86
N VAL A 301 17.73 30.70 9.58
CA VAL A 301 18.65 31.45 8.71
C VAL A 301 18.19 32.89 8.50
N LYS A 302 16.88 33.15 8.52
CA LYS A 302 16.29 34.49 8.48
C LYS A 302 16.29 35.22 9.82
N GLY A 303 16.88 34.65 10.87
CA GLY A 303 16.90 35.22 12.21
C GLY A 303 15.56 35.15 12.95
N ASN A 304 14.57 34.42 12.42
CA ASN A 304 13.29 34.20 13.07
C ASN A 304 13.34 32.95 13.98
N TYR A 305 14.08 33.07 15.06
CA TYR A 305 14.27 31.96 16.00
C TYR A 305 12.96 31.50 16.64
N PHE A 306 12.02 32.39 16.94
CA PHE A 306 10.73 31.98 17.49
C PHE A 306 9.98 31.01 16.56
N ALA A 307 9.87 31.34 15.27
CA ALA A 307 9.20 30.47 14.30
C ALA A 307 9.94 29.15 14.09
N HIS A 308 11.28 29.17 14.05
CA HIS A 308 12.09 27.95 14.00
C HIS A 308 11.77 27.01 15.18
N GLU A 309 11.78 27.55 16.40
CA GLU A 309 11.59 26.74 17.61
C GLU A 309 10.17 26.19 17.73
N ILE A 310 9.15 26.99 17.43
CA ILE A 310 7.76 26.51 17.40
C ILE A 310 7.62 25.39 16.37
N THR A 311 8.20 25.55 15.17
CA THR A 311 8.16 24.51 14.13
C THR A 311 8.87 23.24 14.58
N MET A 312 10.08 23.35 15.17
CA MET A 312 10.81 22.19 15.70
C MET A 312 10.04 21.49 16.81
N LEU A 313 9.39 22.24 17.68
CA LEU A 313 8.57 21.68 18.77
C LEU A 313 7.34 20.93 18.24
N VAL A 314 6.70 21.42 17.17
CA VAL A 314 5.63 20.70 16.46
C VAL A 314 6.17 19.38 15.91
N VAL A 315 7.28 19.41 15.16
CA VAL A 315 7.89 18.20 14.58
C VAL A 315 8.28 17.21 15.67
N MET A 316 8.94 17.64 16.74
CA MET A 316 9.36 16.71 17.80
C MET A 316 8.16 16.07 18.52
N SER A 317 7.10 16.84 18.76
CA SER A 317 5.89 16.30 19.41
C SER A 317 5.20 15.28 18.51
N GLY A 318 4.99 15.61 17.24
CA GLY A 318 4.37 14.72 16.25
C GLY A 318 5.20 13.45 16.04
N SER A 319 6.51 13.57 15.83
CA SER A 319 7.39 12.43 15.62
C SER A 319 7.49 11.51 16.84
N LEU A 320 7.51 12.05 18.07
CA LEU A 320 7.50 11.22 19.29
C LEU A 320 6.19 10.47 19.46
N LEU A 321 5.05 11.10 19.17
CA LEU A 321 3.74 10.45 19.22
C LEU A 321 3.61 9.37 18.15
N ALA A 322 3.97 9.68 16.90
CA ALA A 322 3.97 8.71 15.81
C ALA A 322 4.86 7.52 16.15
N PHE A 323 6.10 7.76 16.59
CA PHE A 323 7.02 6.70 17.01
C PHE A 323 6.45 5.86 18.17
N SER A 324 5.83 6.49 19.17
CA SER A 324 5.18 5.79 20.28
C SER A 324 3.98 4.97 19.83
N ALA A 325 3.16 5.49 18.90
CA ALA A 325 2.03 4.77 18.34
C ALA A 325 2.49 3.53 17.58
N VAL A 326 3.56 3.61 16.79
CA VAL A 326 4.15 2.44 16.13
C VAL A 326 4.61 1.39 17.15
N LEU A 327 5.26 1.82 18.25
CA LEU A 327 5.71 0.91 19.31
C LEU A 327 4.58 0.29 20.14
N LEU A 328 3.41 0.95 20.23
CA LEU A 328 2.29 0.54 21.09
C LEU A 328 1.14 -0.13 20.33
N MET A 329 0.96 0.18 19.03
CA MET A 329 -0.13 -0.38 18.22
C MET A 329 0.10 -1.83 17.82
N ASP A 330 1.33 -2.33 17.92
CA ASP A 330 1.64 -3.73 17.72
C ASP A 330 2.13 -4.31 19.05
N PRO A 331 1.31 -5.10 19.77
CA PRO A 331 1.83 -5.79 20.95
C PRO A 331 3.04 -6.61 20.52
N LEU A 332 4.08 -6.64 21.36
CA LEU A 332 5.30 -7.45 21.20
C LEU A 332 5.04 -8.97 21.06
N SER A 333 3.80 -9.40 20.83
CA SER A 333 3.40 -10.76 20.46
C SER A 333 3.87 -11.09 19.04
N GLY A 334 5.13 -11.50 18.92
CA GLY A 334 5.62 -12.46 17.91
C GLY A 334 5.77 -11.98 16.45
N GLY A 335 4.82 -11.27 15.86
CA GLY A 335 4.77 -11.06 14.40
C GLY A 335 5.52 -9.83 13.88
N SER A 336 5.59 -8.75 14.64
CA SER A 336 6.10 -7.46 14.12
C SER A 336 7.60 -7.46 13.87
N MET A 337 8.38 -8.00 14.83
CA MET A 337 9.83 -8.19 14.68
C MET A 337 10.16 -9.10 13.50
N GLU A 338 9.31 -10.10 13.23
CA GLU A 338 9.49 -11.01 12.11
C GLU A 338 9.37 -10.27 10.77
N VAL A 339 8.46 -9.30 10.64
CA VAL A 339 8.36 -8.42 9.47
C VAL A 339 9.57 -7.48 9.34
N PHE A 340 10.09 -6.96 10.46
CA PHE A 340 11.27 -6.08 10.48
C PHE A 340 12.58 -6.81 10.15
N SER A 341 12.66 -8.11 10.44
CA SER A 341 13.83 -8.96 10.14
C SER A 341 13.56 -10.03 9.08
N SER A 342 12.49 -9.90 8.29
CA SER A 342 12.06 -10.97 7.38
C SER A 342 13.09 -11.26 6.29
N THR A 343 13.96 -10.28 5.99
CA THR A 343 15.11 -10.45 5.11
C THR A 343 16.33 -9.71 5.66
N PRO A 344 17.56 -10.11 5.31
CA PRO A 344 18.77 -9.35 5.67
C PRO A 344 18.72 -7.90 5.18
N LEU A 345 18.15 -7.64 4.00
CA LEU A 345 18.00 -6.30 3.46
C LEU A 345 17.06 -5.45 4.32
N ARG A 346 15.91 -5.99 4.73
CA ARG A 346 14.99 -5.29 5.64
C ARG A 346 15.63 -5.01 7.00
N LEU A 347 16.36 -5.97 7.55
CA LEU A 347 17.07 -5.78 8.80
C LEU A 347 18.08 -4.63 8.70
N VAL A 348 18.83 -4.55 7.58
CA VAL A 348 19.77 -3.45 7.31
C VAL A 348 19.03 -2.11 7.16
N MET A 349 17.94 -2.06 6.40
CA MET A 349 17.18 -0.82 6.20
C MET A 349 16.57 -0.30 7.49
N ASN A 350 15.96 -1.17 8.30
CA ASN A 350 15.41 -0.82 9.60
C ASN A 350 16.51 -0.37 10.58
N SER A 351 17.67 -1.02 10.55
CA SER A 351 18.83 -0.62 11.35
C SER A 351 19.34 0.77 10.95
N LEU A 352 19.49 1.03 9.65
CA LEU A 352 19.90 2.34 9.13
C LEU A 352 18.88 3.41 9.51
N HIS A 353 17.59 3.10 9.42
CA HIS A 353 16.53 4.03 9.80
C HIS A 353 16.65 4.38 11.29
N ALA A 354 16.81 3.39 12.17
CA ALA A 354 17.02 3.61 13.60
C ALA A 354 18.31 4.42 13.90
N ILE A 355 19.42 4.10 13.22
CA ILE A 355 20.72 4.78 13.37
C ILE A 355 20.62 6.27 13.07
N PHE A 356 19.80 6.67 12.10
CA PHE A 356 19.62 8.10 11.78
C PHE A 356 18.48 8.75 12.55
N SER A 357 17.36 8.06 12.74
CA SER A 357 16.16 8.59 13.39
C SER A 357 16.35 8.84 14.90
N ILE A 358 17.02 7.93 15.62
CA ILE A 358 17.22 8.09 17.08
C ILE A 358 18.07 9.32 17.39
N PRO A 359 19.24 9.54 16.75
CA PRO A 359 19.98 10.79 16.92
C PRO A 359 19.20 12.01 16.45
N ALA A 360 18.42 11.92 15.37
CA ALA A 360 17.57 13.03 14.90
C ALA A 360 16.58 13.48 15.97
N LEU A 361 15.90 12.52 16.63
CA LEU A 361 14.99 12.77 17.74
C LEU A 361 15.71 13.31 18.97
N GLY A 362 16.80 12.67 19.38
CA GLY A 362 17.59 13.11 20.54
C GLY A 362 18.12 14.54 20.40
N LEU A 363 18.69 14.86 19.24
CA LEU A 363 19.20 16.21 18.94
C LEU A 363 18.07 17.23 18.80
N GLY A 364 16.93 16.85 18.20
CA GLY A 364 15.78 17.74 18.08
C GLY A 364 15.11 18.05 19.41
N VAL A 365 14.96 17.06 20.30
CA VAL A 365 14.51 17.27 21.69
C VAL A 365 15.50 18.15 22.43
N TRP A 366 16.80 17.92 22.29
CA TRP A 366 17.82 18.77 22.90
C TRP A 366 17.75 20.21 22.37
N LEU A 367 17.53 20.39 21.06
CA LEU A 367 17.36 21.71 20.45
C LEU A 367 16.20 22.47 21.09
N VAL A 368 15.03 21.83 21.19
CA VAL A 368 13.83 22.40 21.82
C VAL A 368 14.07 22.68 23.30
N ALA A 369 14.77 21.80 24.03
CA ALA A 369 15.08 21.99 25.44
C ALA A 369 16.06 23.16 25.71
N LEU A 370 16.95 23.46 24.76
CA LEU A 370 17.84 24.62 24.86
C LEU A 370 17.10 25.94 24.65
N TRP A 371 15.90 25.92 24.08
CA TRP A 371 15.16 27.13 23.76
C TRP A 371 14.79 27.91 25.02
N ARG A 372 15.23 29.17 25.05
CA ARG A 372 14.85 30.15 26.06
C ARG A 372 14.34 31.39 25.35
N PRO A 373 13.03 31.69 25.39
CA PRO A 373 12.51 32.85 24.69
C PRO A 373 13.23 34.13 25.17
N GLY A 374 13.65 34.99 24.24
CA GLY A 374 14.42 36.21 24.54
C GLY A 374 15.91 36.01 24.86
N SER A 375 16.45 34.80 24.86
CA SER A 375 17.89 34.59 25.10
C SER A 375 18.74 34.91 23.88
N THR A 376 19.73 35.80 24.05
CA THR A 376 20.72 36.13 23.02
C THR A 376 21.78 35.03 22.84
N SER A 377 22.10 34.29 23.91
CA SER A 377 23.08 33.20 23.89
C SER A 377 22.61 31.95 23.14
N PHE A 378 21.29 31.83 22.95
CA PHE A 378 20.67 30.67 22.33
C PHE A 378 21.17 30.42 20.92
N VAL A 379 21.29 31.49 20.12
CA VAL A 379 21.67 31.42 18.70
C VAL A 379 23.01 30.72 18.50
N ALA A 380 24.01 31.11 19.31
CA ALA A 380 25.36 30.56 19.22
C ALA A 380 25.41 29.10 19.68
N LYS A 381 24.75 28.79 20.81
CA LYS A 381 24.78 27.45 21.42
C LYS A 381 24.01 26.40 20.61
N SER A 382 22.89 26.77 20.00
CA SER A 382 22.03 25.81 19.29
C SER A 382 22.37 25.63 17.80
N ARG A 383 23.30 26.43 17.24
CA ARG A 383 23.57 26.40 15.78
C ARG A 383 24.00 25.02 15.29
N ARG A 384 24.98 24.41 15.94
CA ARG A 384 25.49 23.09 15.53
C ARG A 384 24.44 22.00 15.73
N ILE A 385 23.70 22.05 16.84
CA ILE A 385 22.64 21.08 17.14
C ILE A 385 21.53 21.16 16.09
N ALA A 386 21.08 22.35 15.72
CA ALA A 386 20.06 22.54 14.67
C ALA A 386 20.52 22.00 13.30
N GLN A 387 21.78 22.24 12.94
CA GLN A 387 22.36 21.71 11.69
C GLN A 387 22.43 20.18 11.71
N LEU A 388 22.96 19.59 12.80
CA LEU A 388 23.05 18.14 12.93
C LEU A 388 21.65 17.50 12.94
N THR A 389 20.70 18.09 13.65
CA THR A 389 19.30 17.64 13.66
C THR A 389 18.76 17.56 12.22
N ALA A 390 18.90 18.63 11.44
CA ALA A 390 18.44 18.64 10.05
C ALA A 390 19.16 17.61 9.16
N ILE A 391 20.47 17.42 9.34
CA ILE A 391 21.24 16.41 8.59
C ILE A 391 20.73 15.00 8.90
N PHE A 392 20.59 14.65 10.17
CA PHE A 392 20.10 13.32 10.57
C PHE A 392 18.66 13.06 10.13
N TRP A 393 17.79 14.08 10.15
CA TRP A 393 16.44 14.00 9.60
C TRP A 393 16.43 13.71 8.09
N VAL A 394 17.25 14.42 7.32
CA VAL A 394 17.35 14.20 5.86
C VAL A 394 17.92 12.82 5.53
N LEU A 395 18.91 12.35 6.29
CA LEU A 395 19.47 11.00 6.12
C LEU A 395 18.44 9.91 6.46
N SER A 396 17.72 10.06 7.58
CA SER A 396 16.62 9.18 7.97
C SER A 396 15.54 9.11 6.89
N TYR A 397 15.12 10.27 6.37
CA TYR A 397 14.18 10.34 5.26
C TYR A 397 14.69 9.64 4.00
N GLY A 398 15.96 9.85 3.63
CA GLY A 398 16.58 9.16 2.49
C GLY A 398 16.53 7.63 2.64
N VAL A 399 16.77 7.11 3.84
CA VAL A 399 16.63 5.67 4.14
C VAL A 399 15.17 5.23 4.03
N GLY A 400 14.21 6.02 4.53
CA GLY A 400 12.78 5.71 4.40
C GLY A 400 12.30 5.65 2.95
N VAL A 401 12.77 6.55 2.09
CA VAL A 401 12.49 6.52 0.64
C VAL A 401 13.08 5.25 0.01
N LEU A 402 14.32 4.90 0.33
CA LEU A 402 14.96 3.70 -0.19
C LEU A 402 14.23 2.43 0.25
N ASP A 403 13.79 2.36 1.51
CA ASP A 403 13.03 1.22 2.04
C ASP A 403 11.70 1.09 1.31
N PHE A 404 10.99 2.20 1.11
CA PHE A 404 9.77 2.22 0.31
C PHE A 404 10.00 1.73 -1.12
N MET A 405 11.06 2.20 -1.79
CA MET A 405 11.40 1.77 -3.14
C MET A 405 11.72 0.28 -3.19
N ILE A 406 12.49 -0.26 -2.25
CA ILE A 406 12.79 -1.70 -2.20
C ILE A 406 11.52 -2.54 -2.02
N LEU A 407 10.53 -2.04 -1.26
CA LEU A 407 9.28 -2.74 -1.03
C LEU A 407 8.30 -2.70 -2.22
N HIS A 408 8.36 -1.65 -3.04
CA HIS A 408 7.34 -1.39 -4.07
C HIS A 408 7.88 -1.37 -5.49
N THR A 409 9.19 -1.53 -5.67
CA THR A 409 9.81 -1.62 -6.99
C THR A 409 10.54 -2.95 -7.12
N THR A 410 10.40 -3.58 -8.28
CA THR A 410 11.19 -4.76 -8.67
C THR A 410 12.65 -4.41 -8.96
N PHE A 411 13.06 -3.16 -8.74
CA PHE A 411 14.35 -2.62 -9.18
C PHE A 411 15.57 -3.31 -8.53
N PHE A 412 15.36 -4.00 -7.41
CA PHE A 412 16.40 -4.72 -6.67
C PHE A 412 16.12 -6.24 -6.56
N GLY A 413 15.10 -6.74 -7.27
CA GLY A 413 14.66 -8.14 -7.27
C GLY A 413 15.25 -8.96 -8.41
#